data_AF-A0AAT9M9V3-F1
#
_entry.id   AF-A0AAT9M9V3-F1
#
_cell.length_a   1.000
_cell.length_b   1.000
_cell.length_c   1.000
_cell.angle_alpha   90.00
_cell.angle_beta   90.00
_cell.angle_gamma   90.00
#
_symmetry.space_group_name_H-M   'P 1'
#
loop_
_entity.id
_entity.type
_entity.pdbx_description
1 polymer ?
#
loop_
_entity_poly.entity_id
_entity_poly.type
_entity_poly.pdbx_seq_one_letter_code
_entity_poly.pdbx_strand_id
1 'polypeptide(L)'
;MGTSTWRLRVRLADSPGVLARLTVRLADQYCNVLALTVLPVPDGVVDELVVTAPDRLRPADLVALLEAEGGREVSIAAASMHDLVDERAAALRAVGRALAEPSELAASLRSVLGADSVTPVTPGPQMTGWGVSALDGHQFVVNLPGGSTLLVRRAWAPFTDTELARAFALLEVLGSAGREVSEPQAVLTTDGAGLVLRVGRPADADDVAALHKRCSMRTLFTRYHAGVRTVPRRWLHRLLSPPRGITVLAMAGSEVVAVGQLIGMSTPGLAEVSLLVEDDWQRRGVGTALLSHLASVARGAGYEELVGWCLPAEDALTRTAARAGLSTRQRVEDGLLRVAVSAIRTGSVARVSASTNDFKR
;
A
#
# COMPACT_ATOMS: atom_id res chain seq x y z
N MET A 1 2.52 -10.71 -46.06
CA MET A 1 3.70 -9.83 -45.78
C MET A 1 3.91 -9.87 -44.28
N GLY A 2 5.10 -10.23 -43.82
CA GLY A 2 5.37 -10.27 -42.39
C GLY A 2 5.49 -8.86 -41.80
N THR A 3 5.23 -8.77 -40.50
CA THR A 3 5.29 -7.52 -39.73
C THR A 3 5.98 -7.78 -38.40
N SER A 4 6.80 -6.82 -38.00
CA SER A 4 7.49 -6.81 -36.71
C SER A 4 6.91 -5.70 -35.83
N THR A 5 6.87 -5.93 -34.52
CA THR A 5 6.37 -4.93 -33.55
C THR A 5 7.55 -4.26 -32.84
N TRP A 6 7.52 -2.93 -32.79
CA TRP A 6 8.59 -2.10 -32.25
C TRP A 6 8.03 -1.14 -31.21
N ARG A 7 8.78 -0.93 -30.14
CA ARG A 7 8.58 0.19 -29.20
C ARG A 7 9.56 1.28 -29.58
N LEU A 8 9.02 2.48 -29.79
CA LEU A 8 9.73 3.69 -30.18
C LEU A 8 9.56 4.70 -29.05
N ARG A 9 10.64 5.39 -28.68
CA ARG A 9 10.58 6.55 -27.79
C ARG A 9 11.27 7.71 -28.48
N VAL A 10 10.62 8.86 -28.53
CA VAL A 10 11.11 10.04 -29.24
C VAL A 10 10.78 11.30 -28.46
N ARG A 11 11.74 12.20 -28.34
CA ARG A 11 11.53 13.53 -27.78
C ARG A 11 11.07 14.49 -28.87
N LEU A 12 9.93 15.13 -28.65
CA LEU A 12 9.29 16.06 -29.56
C LEU A 12 9.06 17.41 -28.90
N ALA A 13 9.00 18.46 -29.72
CA ALA A 13 8.56 19.77 -29.25
C ALA A 13 7.07 19.70 -28.86
N ASP A 14 6.72 20.27 -27.71
CA ASP A 14 5.33 20.39 -27.28
C ASP A 14 4.63 21.51 -28.05
N SER A 15 4.26 21.22 -29.30
CA SER A 15 3.57 22.16 -30.17
C SER A 15 2.55 21.45 -31.07
N PRO A 16 1.43 22.11 -31.42
CA PRO A 16 0.40 21.49 -32.23
C PRO A 16 0.92 20.94 -33.56
N GLY A 17 0.48 19.74 -33.91
CA GLY A 17 0.73 19.11 -35.22
C GLY A 17 2.05 18.35 -35.35
N VAL A 18 2.95 18.39 -34.37
CA VAL A 18 4.22 17.62 -34.41
C VAL A 18 3.95 16.11 -34.44
N LEU A 19 3.22 15.60 -33.45
CA LEU A 19 2.82 14.18 -33.41
C LEU A 19 1.99 13.78 -34.63
N ALA A 20 1.14 14.68 -35.13
CA ALA A 20 0.32 14.41 -36.32
C ALA A 20 1.20 14.11 -37.54
N ARG A 21 2.20 14.95 -37.83
CA ARG A 21 3.13 14.71 -38.96
C ARG A 21 3.88 13.40 -38.81
N LEU A 22 4.35 13.10 -37.61
CA LEU A 22 5.02 11.84 -37.29
C LEU A 22 4.13 10.63 -37.59
N THR A 23 2.88 10.64 -37.11
CA THR A 23 1.93 9.54 -37.36
C THR A 23 1.56 9.39 -38.83
N VAL A 24 1.42 10.50 -39.58
CA VAL A 24 1.23 10.48 -41.03
C VAL A 24 2.43 9.83 -41.72
N ARG A 25 3.65 10.19 -41.32
CA ARG A 25 4.87 9.64 -41.92
C ARG A 25 5.03 8.14 -41.66
N LEU A 26 4.67 7.68 -40.47
CA LEU A 26 4.59 6.25 -40.15
C LEU A 26 3.55 5.55 -41.04
N ALA A 27 2.37 6.16 -41.22
CA ALA A 27 1.32 5.60 -42.06
C ALA A 27 1.75 5.49 -43.54
N ASP A 28 2.49 6.45 -44.08
CA ASP A 28 3.07 6.39 -45.43
C ASP A 28 3.99 5.18 -45.64
N GLN A 29 4.61 4.70 -44.56
CA GLN A 29 5.44 3.50 -44.56
C GLN A 29 4.68 2.22 -44.23
N TYR A 30 3.35 2.29 -44.14
CA TYR A 30 2.46 1.20 -43.74
C TYR A 30 2.71 0.70 -42.31
N CYS A 31 3.20 1.58 -41.44
CA CYS A 31 3.26 1.31 -40.00
C CYS A 31 1.90 1.58 -39.35
N ASN A 32 1.51 0.76 -38.36
CA ASN A 32 0.30 0.97 -37.57
C ASN A 32 0.66 1.23 -36.11
N VAL A 33 0.10 2.29 -35.52
CA VAL A 33 0.32 2.64 -34.11
C VAL A 33 -0.68 1.88 -33.25
N LEU A 34 -0.17 1.03 -32.35
CA LEU A 34 -0.96 0.17 -31.47
C LEU A 34 -1.18 0.79 -30.09
N ALA A 35 -0.22 1.58 -29.60
CA ALA A 35 -0.30 2.31 -28.36
C ALA A 35 0.51 3.61 -28.42
N LEU A 36 0.10 4.61 -27.66
CA LEU A 36 0.76 5.89 -27.51
C LEU A 36 0.69 6.33 -26.04
N THR A 37 1.85 6.66 -25.48
CA THR A 37 1.98 7.27 -24.15
C THR A 37 2.79 8.56 -24.29
N VAL A 38 2.23 9.67 -23.82
CA VAL A 38 2.89 10.99 -23.84
C VAL A 38 3.41 11.27 -22.43
N LEU A 39 4.72 11.43 -22.29
CA LEU A 39 5.40 11.73 -21.03
C LEU A 39 5.91 13.17 -21.06
N PRO A 40 5.38 14.08 -20.24
CA PRO A 40 5.88 15.45 -20.16
C PRO A 40 7.31 15.45 -19.60
N VAL A 41 8.18 16.24 -20.22
CA VAL A 41 9.58 16.46 -19.79
C VAL A 41 9.93 17.95 -19.89
N PRO A 42 11.02 18.43 -19.27
CA PRO A 42 11.51 19.78 -19.56
C PRO A 42 11.72 19.97 -21.07
N ASP A 43 11.28 21.11 -21.59
CA ASP A 43 11.46 21.50 -23.00
C ASP A 43 10.77 20.61 -24.05
N GLY A 44 9.71 19.88 -23.69
CA GLY A 44 8.85 19.19 -24.65
C GLY A 44 8.12 17.97 -24.09
N VAL A 45 7.91 16.98 -24.94
CA VAL A 45 7.30 15.71 -24.59
C VAL A 45 8.17 14.55 -25.06
N VAL A 46 8.13 13.44 -24.33
CA VAL A 46 8.64 12.16 -24.77
C VAL A 46 7.45 11.29 -25.13
N ASP A 47 7.31 11.00 -26.42
CA ASP A 47 6.26 10.13 -26.92
C ASP A 47 6.80 8.71 -27.03
N GLU A 48 6.13 7.78 -26.37
CA GLU A 48 6.36 6.36 -26.50
C GLU A 48 5.27 5.73 -27.35
N LEU A 49 5.66 5.17 -28.50
CA LEU A 49 4.77 4.53 -29.46
C LEU A 49 5.08 3.04 -29.54
N VAL A 50 4.05 2.19 -29.53
CA VAL A 50 4.18 0.81 -29.98
C VAL A 50 3.62 0.71 -31.38
N VAL A 51 4.43 0.26 -32.34
CA VAL A 51 4.05 0.22 -33.75
C VAL A 51 4.27 -1.16 -34.35
N THR A 52 3.39 -1.60 -35.24
CA THR A 52 3.73 -2.67 -36.19
C THR A 52 4.28 -2.05 -37.47
N ALA A 53 5.36 -2.62 -37.98
CA ALA A 53 6.02 -2.19 -39.20
C ALA A 53 6.19 -3.38 -40.16
N PRO A 54 6.07 -3.19 -41.48
CA PRO A 54 6.42 -4.21 -42.46
C PRO A 54 7.88 -4.66 -42.29
N ASP A 55 8.16 -5.96 -42.45
CA ASP A 55 9.53 -6.51 -42.24
C ASP A 55 10.58 -5.94 -43.19
N ARG A 56 10.16 -5.27 -44.28
CA ARG A 56 11.06 -4.52 -45.18
C ARG A 56 11.67 -3.27 -44.53
N LEU A 57 11.06 -2.74 -43.47
CA LEU A 57 11.58 -1.59 -42.74
C LEU A 57 12.51 -2.07 -41.64
N ARG A 58 13.76 -1.65 -41.71
CA ARG A 58 14.74 -1.94 -40.65
C ARG A 58 14.54 -0.95 -39.51
N PRO A 59 14.95 -1.30 -38.27
CA PRO A 59 14.95 -0.37 -37.13
C PRO A 59 15.56 1.00 -37.43
N ALA A 60 16.69 1.03 -38.16
CA ALA A 60 17.36 2.27 -38.55
C ALA A 60 16.49 3.16 -39.47
N ASP A 61 15.64 2.55 -40.31
CA ASP A 61 14.75 3.30 -41.20
C ASP A 61 13.61 3.96 -40.40
N LEU A 62 13.13 3.30 -39.33
CA LEU A 62 12.16 3.88 -38.38
C LEU A 62 12.76 5.03 -37.57
N VAL A 63 14.01 4.88 -37.12
CA VAL A 63 14.74 5.95 -36.43
C VAL A 63 14.90 7.18 -37.33
N ALA A 64 15.41 6.98 -38.55
CA ALA A 64 15.59 8.06 -39.52
C ALA A 64 14.27 8.77 -39.87
N LEU A 65 13.16 8.05 -39.89
CA LEU A 65 11.82 8.61 -40.11
C LEU A 65 11.41 9.56 -38.97
N LEU A 66 11.63 9.16 -37.72
CA LEU A 66 11.31 9.95 -36.54
C LEU A 66 12.18 11.22 -36.48
N GLU A 67 13.47 11.10 -36.77
CA GLU A 67 14.42 12.22 -36.79
C GLU A 67 14.09 13.24 -37.89
N ALA A 68 13.66 12.79 -39.06
CA ALA A 68 13.25 13.66 -40.16
C ALA A 68 12.06 14.56 -39.80
N GLU A 69 11.19 14.13 -38.88
CA GLU A 69 10.05 14.91 -38.37
C GLU A 69 10.40 15.77 -37.14
N GLY A 70 11.70 15.93 -36.85
CA GLY A 70 12.19 16.74 -35.72
C GLY A 70 12.28 15.96 -34.40
N GLY A 71 12.19 14.64 -34.45
CA GLY A 71 12.45 13.75 -33.32
C GLY A 71 13.90 13.85 -32.84
N ARG A 72 14.07 13.94 -31.52
CA ARG A 72 15.38 13.90 -30.85
C ARG A 72 15.42 12.74 -29.87
N GLU A 73 16.63 12.30 -29.49
CA GLU A 73 16.83 11.24 -28.49
C GLU A 73 16.00 9.97 -28.82
N VAL A 74 16.05 9.54 -30.09
CA VAL A 74 15.23 8.43 -30.56
C VAL A 74 15.79 7.10 -30.07
N SER A 75 14.95 6.35 -29.36
CA SER A 75 15.22 5.00 -28.86
C SER A 75 14.27 4.00 -29.49
N ILE A 76 14.79 2.82 -29.84
CA ILE A 76 13.98 1.72 -30.39
C ILE A 76 14.32 0.39 -29.71
N ALA A 77 13.28 -0.40 -29.43
CA ALA A 77 13.38 -1.77 -28.94
C ALA A 77 12.35 -2.66 -29.62
N ALA A 78 12.64 -3.96 -29.72
CA ALA A 78 11.64 -4.94 -30.12
C ALA A 78 10.51 -4.99 -29.06
N ALA A 79 9.27 -5.16 -29.51
CA ALA A 79 8.12 -5.24 -28.62
C ALA A 79 7.25 -6.45 -28.96
N SER A 80 6.52 -6.95 -27.97
CA SER A 80 5.50 -7.99 -28.14
C SER A 80 4.11 -7.37 -28.06
N MET A 81 3.13 -7.97 -28.72
CA MET A 81 1.72 -7.61 -28.51
C MET A 81 1.27 -7.80 -27.05
N HIS A 82 1.98 -8.63 -26.27
CA HIS A 82 1.72 -8.80 -24.84
C HIS A 82 2.15 -7.59 -24.01
N ASP A 83 2.94 -6.67 -24.58
CA ASP A 83 3.35 -5.42 -23.95
C ASP A 83 2.33 -4.29 -24.14
N LEU A 84 1.26 -4.53 -24.90
CA LEU A 84 0.12 -3.61 -25.09
C LEU A 84 -0.89 -3.66 -23.94
N VAL A 85 -0.60 -4.40 -22.86
CA VAL A 85 -1.44 -4.45 -21.67
C VAL A 85 -1.58 -3.05 -21.08
N ASP A 86 -2.78 -2.71 -20.60
CA ASP A 86 -3.05 -1.46 -19.90
C ASP A 86 -2.03 -1.24 -18.76
N GLU A 87 -1.11 -0.31 -19.01
CA GLU A 87 0.00 0.00 -18.12
C GLU A 87 -0.48 0.46 -16.74
N ARG A 88 -1.61 1.17 -16.68
CA ARG A 88 -2.19 1.67 -15.41
C ARG A 88 -2.74 0.50 -14.61
N ALA A 89 -3.47 -0.41 -15.26
CA ALA A 89 -3.97 -1.61 -14.61
C ALA A 89 -2.82 -2.55 -14.20
N ALA A 90 -1.78 -2.70 -15.03
CA ALA A 90 -0.59 -3.48 -14.71
C ALA A 90 0.14 -2.91 -13.48
N ALA A 91 0.28 -1.59 -13.40
CA ALA A 91 0.86 -0.91 -12.25
C ALA A 91 0.08 -1.18 -10.97
N LEU A 92 -1.26 -1.07 -10.98
CA LEU A 92 -2.10 -1.38 -9.81
C LEU A 92 -1.98 -2.85 -9.38
N ARG A 93 -1.90 -3.79 -10.33
CA ARG A 93 -1.67 -5.21 -10.00
C ARG A 93 -0.28 -5.43 -9.40
N ALA A 94 0.74 -4.73 -9.89
CA ALA A 94 2.09 -4.79 -9.33
C ALA A 94 2.12 -4.24 -7.89
N VAL A 95 1.43 -3.13 -7.61
CA VAL A 95 1.23 -2.62 -6.25
C VAL A 95 0.59 -3.69 -5.37
N GLY A 96 -0.50 -4.32 -5.83
CA GLY A 96 -1.20 -5.37 -5.09
C GLY A 96 -0.30 -6.57 -4.75
N ARG A 97 0.54 -7.02 -5.70
CA ARG A 97 1.49 -8.11 -5.47
C ARG A 97 2.55 -7.74 -4.43
N ALA A 98 3.19 -6.57 -4.57
CA ALA A 98 4.19 -6.10 -3.62
C ALA A 98 3.63 -5.86 -2.21
N LEU A 99 2.36 -5.48 -2.09
CA LEU A 99 1.64 -5.37 -0.81
C LEU A 99 1.37 -6.74 -0.18
N ALA A 100 1.07 -7.76 -0.98
CA ALA A 100 0.79 -9.10 -0.50
C ALA A 100 2.06 -9.86 -0.12
N GLU A 101 3.14 -9.68 -0.89
CA GLU A 101 4.42 -10.35 -0.68
C GLU A 101 5.59 -9.37 -0.87
N PRO A 102 6.30 -8.98 0.21
CA PRO A 102 7.40 -8.02 0.10
C PRO A 102 8.57 -8.48 -0.79
N SER A 103 8.74 -9.79 -1.01
CA SER A 103 9.73 -10.36 -1.93
C SER A 103 9.45 -9.99 -3.40
N GLU A 104 8.19 -9.74 -3.77
CA GLU A 104 7.74 -9.36 -5.11
C GLU A 104 8.01 -7.89 -5.44
N LEU A 105 8.58 -7.12 -4.52
CA LEU A 105 8.85 -5.70 -4.71
C LEU A 105 9.75 -5.44 -5.93
N ALA A 106 10.83 -6.20 -6.08
CA ALA A 106 11.75 -6.01 -7.20
C ALA A 106 11.06 -6.30 -8.55
N ALA A 107 10.27 -7.37 -8.63
CA ALA A 107 9.48 -7.71 -9.81
C ALA A 107 8.40 -6.66 -10.11
N SER A 108 7.80 -6.10 -9.06
CA SER A 108 6.76 -5.07 -9.17
C SER A 108 7.32 -3.74 -9.65
N LEU A 109 8.46 -3.30 -9.11
CA LEU A 109 9.20 -2.14 -9.61
C LEU A 109 9.60 -2.33 -11.08
N ARG A 110 10.13 -3.52 -11.42
CA ARG A 110 10.50 -3.85 -12.81
C ARG A 110 9.31 -3.67 -13.75
N SER A 111 8.13 -4.17 -13.36
CA SER A 111 6.90 -4.07 -14.13
C SER A 111 6.37 -2.63 -14.24
N VAL A 112 6.34 -1.88 -13.15
CA VAL A 112 5.81 -0.49 -13.13
C VAL A 112 6.66 0.45 -13.97
N LEU A 113 7.97 0.20 -14.03
CA LEU A 113 8.93 1.07 -14.69
C LEU A 113 9.31 0.60 -16.10
N GLY A 114 8.83 -0.56 -16.53
CA GLY A 114 9.28 -1.20 -17.76
C GLY A 114 10.82 -1.37 -17.78
N ALA A 115 11.41 -1.70 -16.63
CA ALA A 115 12.85 -1.83 -16.47
C ALA A 115 13.34 -3.19 -16.99
N ASP A 116 14.59 -3.26 -17.42
CA ASP A 116 15.20 -4.52 -17.85
C ASP A 116 15.49 -5.39 -16.63
N SER A 117 16.05 -4.77 -15.58
CA SER A 117 16.37 -5.43 -14.32
C SER A 117 16.16 -4.54 -13.10
N VAL A 118 15.87 -5.20 -11.97
CA VAL A 118 15.85 -4.63 -10.63
C VAL A 118 16.57 -5.61 -9.73
N THR A 119 17.73 -5.23 -9.20
CA THR A 119 18.61 -6.15 -8.45
C THR A 119 19.04 -5.52 -7.12
N PRO A 120 19.14 -6.31 -6.04
CA PRO A 120 19.71 -5.82 -4.79
C PRO A 120 21.19 -5.45 -4.96
N VAL A 121 21.60 -4.36 -4.33
CA VAL A 121 22.99 -3.89 -4.30
C VAL A 121 23.38 -3.50 -2.87
N THR A 122 24.68 -3.47 -2.59
CA THR A 122 25.20 -3.04 -1.29
C THR A 122 24.98 -1.53 -1.11
N PRO A 123 24.45 -1.07 0.04
CA PRO A 123 24.18 0.35 0.28
C PRO A 123 25.47 1.17 0.28
N GLY A 124 25.44 2.37 -0.31
CA GLY A 124 26.53 3.34 -0.20
C GLY A 124 26.56 4.04 1.17
N PRO A 125 27.68 4.69 1.58
CA PRO A 125 27.89 5.16 2.95
C PRO A 125 26.97 6.28 3.50
N GLN A 126 25.90 6.72 2.81
CA GLN A 126 25.08 7.87 3.21
C GLN A 126 23.59 7.77 2.84
N MET A 127 23.00 6.57 2.71
CA MET A 127 21.61 6.43 2.26
C MET A 127 20.74 5.81 3.35
N THR A 128 19.96 6.65 4.06
CA THR A 128 18.96 6.22 5.06
C THR A 128 17.59 6.78 4.70
N GLY A 129 16.56 5.93 4.68
CA GLY A 129 15.17 6.32 4.41
C GLY A 129 14.67 5.95 3.01
N TRP A 130 13.40 6.30 2.73
CA TRP A 130 12.78 6.12 1.42
C TRP A 130 13.35 7.12 0.43
N GLY A 131 13.80 6.67 -0.74
CA GLY A 131 14.32 7.61 -1.75
C GLY A 131 14.72 6.95 -3.07
N VAL A 132 14.67 7.73 -4.14
CA VAL A 132 15.28 7.40 -5.43
C VAL A 132 16.43 8.34 -5.69
N SER A 133 17.58 7.79 -6.08
CA SER A 133 18.75 8.57 -6.48
C SER A 133 19.18 8.13 -7.87
N ALA A 134 19.03 9.02 -8.85
CA ALA A 134 19.47 8.76 -10.20
C ALA A 134 21.01 8.66 -10.24
N LEU A 135 21.54 7.63 -10.93
CA LEU A 135 22.97 7.49 -11.19
C LEU A 135 23.28 8.08 -12.57
N ASP A 136 22.53 7.60 -13.57
CA ASP A 136 22.50 8.11 -14.94
C ASP A 136 21.06 7.99 -15.46
N GLY A 137 20.73 8.57 -16.62
CA GLY A 137 19.37 8.49 -17.15
C GLY A 137 18.85 7.05 -17.32
N HIS A 138 19.73 6.05 -17.41
CA HIS A 138 19.39 4.64 -17.64
C HIS A 138 19.36 3.79 -16.35
N GLN A 139 19.82 4.35 -15.23
CA GLN A 139 20.00 3.62 -13.98
C GLN A 139 19.76 4.51 -12.77
N PHE A 140 19.03 3.98 -11.80
CA PHE A 140 18.82 4.67 -10.54
C PHE A 140 18.75 3.68 -9.39
N VAL A 141 18.99 4.21 -8.20
CA VAL A 141 18.98 3.46 -6.96
C VAL A 141 17.70 3.77 -6.20
N VAL A 142 17.04 2.72 -5.69
CA VAL A 142 15.89 2.79 -4.79
C VAL A 142 16.34 2.35 -3.39
N ASN A 143 16.15 3.22 -2.40
CA ASN A 143 16.41 2.91 -1.00
C ASN A 143 15.14 2.43 -0.32
N LEU A 144 15.24 1.31 0.39
CA LEU A 144 14.15 0.68 1.11
C LEU A 144 14.33 0.84 2.63
N PRO A 145 13.23 0.73 3.42
CA PRO A 145 13.33 0.58 4.86
C PRO A 145 14.23 -0.60 5.25
N GLY A 146 14.95 -0.48 6.37
CA GLY A 146 15.87 -1.52 6.85
C GLY A 146 17.24 -1.52 6.17
N GLY A 147 17.53 -0.52 5.32
CA GLY A 147 18.86 -0.33 4.72
C GLY A 147 19.11 -1.13 3.45
N SER A 148 18.12 -1.85 2.93
CA SER A 148 18.23 -2.55 1.63
C SER A 148 18.19 -1.55 0.47
N THR A 149 18.96 -1.83 -0.58
CA THR A 149 19.09 -0.96 -1.75
C THR A 149 18.86 -1.76 -3.03
N LEU A 150 18.05 -1.25 -3.96
CA LEU A 150 17.79 -1.85 -5.27
C LEU A 150 18.35 -0.97 -6.38
N LEU A 151 19.09 -1.55 -7.32
CA LEU A 151 19.52 -0.92 -8.56
C LEU A 151 18.53 -1.27 -9.67
N VAL A 152 17.93 -0.24 -10.27
CA VAL A 152 17.04 -0.35 -11.42
C VAL A 152 17.80 0.03 -12.67
N ARG A 153 17.68 -0.76 -13.75
CA ARG A 153 18.37 -0.50 -15.03
C ARG A 153 17.44 -0.66 -16.22
N ARG A 154 17.60 0.21 -17.21
CA ARG A 154 16.97 0.11 -18.54
C ARG A 154 17.93 0.59 -19.63
N ALA A 155 18.32 -0.29 -20.53
CA ALA A 155 19.31 -0.05 -21.57
C ALA A 155 18.74 0.70 -22.77
N TRP A 156 17.51 0.38 -23.20
CA TRP A 156 16.99 0.86 -24.48
C TRP A 156 16.58 2.34 -24.45
N ALA A 157 16.19 2.89 -23.29
CA ALA A 157 15.80 4.28 -23.13
C ALA A 157 16.03 4.80 -21.69
N PRO A 158 16.36 6.10 -21.51
CA PRO A 158 16.48 6.69 -20.19
C PRO A 158 15.10 6.84 -19.52
N PHE A 159 15.08 6.86 -18.19
CA PHE A 159 13.93 7.16 -17.36
C PHE A 159 13.63 8.65 -17.35
N THR A 160 12.35 8.99 -17.41
CA THR A 160 11.82 10.35 -17.21
C THR A 160 11.49 10.59 -15.74
N ASP A 161 11.44 11.85 -15.32
CA ASP A 161 11.02 12.21 -13.97
C ASP A 161 9.61 11.70 -13.64
N THR A 162 8.70 11.67 -14.62
CA THR A 162 7.36 11.10 -14.48
C THR A 162 7.41 9.60 -14.16
N GLU A 163 8.33 8.86 -14.79
CA GLU A 163 8.53 7.43 -14.48
C GLU A 163 9.11 7.24 -13.07
N LEU A 164 10.08 8.06 -12.68
CA LEU A 164 10.64 8.03 -11.33
C LEU A 164 9.57 8.37 -10.27
N ALA A 165 8.71 9.35 -10.54
CA ALA A 165 7.59 9.70 -9.68
C ALA A 165 6.61 8.53 -9.46
N ARG A 166 6.41 7.67 -10.47
CA ARG A 166 5.61 6.43 -10.30
C ARG A 166 6.29 5.42 -9.38
N ALA A 167 7.62 5.29 -9.46
CA ALA A 167 8.38 4.47 -8.50
C ALA A 167 8.19 5.00 -7.08
N PHE A 168 8.34 6.32 -6.89
CA PHE A 168 8.11 6.98 -5.60
C PHE A 168 6.70 6.74 -5.06
N ALA A 169 5.67 6.91 -5.89
CA ALA A 169 4.29 6.69 -5.48
C ALA A 169 4.03 5.22 -5.06
N LEU A 170 4.58 4.25 -5.80
CA LEU A 170 4.52 2.83 -5.41
C LEU A 170 5.17 2.62 -4.03
N LEU A 171 6.35 3.19 -3.86
CA LEU A 171 7.13 3.09 -2.64
C LEU A 171 6.38 3.73 -1.44
N GLU A 172 5.80 4.93 -1.61
CA GLU A 172 4.97 5.57 -0.59
C GLU A 172 3.76 4.71 -0.16
N VAL A 173 3.08 4.08 -1.12
CA VAL A 173 1.97 3.16 -0.84
C VAL A 173 2.44 1.97 -0.01
N LEU A 174 3.59 1.38 -0.37
CA LEU A 174 4.18 0.26 0.36
C LEU A 174 4.66 0.67 1.75
N GLY A 175 5.24 1.85 1.92
CA GLY A 175 5.65 2.37 3.23
C GLY A 175 4.49 2.73 4.13
N SER A 176 3.39 3.18 3.53
CA SER A 176 2.13 3.41 4.25
C SER A 176 1.49 2.10 4.71
N ALA A 177 1.65 1.02 3.94
CA ALA A 177 1.17 -0.32 4.28
C ALA A 177 2.09 -1.07 5.25
N GLY A 178 3.41 -0.79 5.20
CA GLY A 178 4.46 -1.40 6.01
C GLY A 178 4.94 -0.55 7.18
N ARG A 179 4.15 0.44 7.63
CA ARG A 179 4.49 1.26 8.79
C ARG A 179 4.79 0.32 9.97
N GLU A 180 6.04 0.30 10.41
CA GLU A 180 6.48 -0.51 11.54
C GLU A 180 5.53 -0.26 12.70
N VAL A 181 4.96 -1.33 13.21
CA VAL A 181 4.08 -1.37 14.39
C VAL A 181 4.67 -0.61 15.59
N SER A 182 5.98 -0.37 15.58
CA SER A 182 6.77 0.27 16.64
C SER A 182 6.68 1.81 16.69
N GLU A 183 6.41 2.50 15.58
CA GLU A 183 6.43 3.96 15.58
C GLU A 183 5.17 4.58 16.23
N PRO A 184 5.32 5.57 17.12
CA PRO A 184 4.18 6.28 17.69
C PRO A 184 3.33 6.98 16.62
N GLN A 185 2.02 6.77 16.65
CA GLN A 185 1.05 7.38 15.73
C GLN A 185 0.19 8.42 16.47
N ALA A 186 0.24 9.67 16.01
CA ALA A 186 -0.67 10.70 16.47
C ALA A 186 -2.07 10.53 15.84
N VAL A 187 -3.12 10.63 16.67
CA VAL A 187 -4.53 10.55 16.25
C VAL A 187 -5.34 11.60 17.00
N LEU A 188 -6.35 12.17 16.36
CA LEU A 188 -7.32 13.04 17.03
C LEU A 188 -8.56 12.24 17.40
N THR A 189 -9.08 12.45 18.62
CA THR A 189 -10.41 11.98 19.01
C THR A 189 -11.50 12.71 18.25
N THR A 190 -12.74 12.21 18.33
CA THR A 190 -13.90 12.86 17.68
C THR A 190 -14.20 14.26 18.21
N ASP A 191 -13.75 14.57 19.43
CA ASP A 191 -13.83 15.88 20.07
C ASP A 191 -12.52 16.71 19.97
N GLY A 192 -11.55 16.25 19.17
CA GLY A 192 -10.34 17.01 18.84
C GLY A 192 -9.17 16.89 19.83
N ALA A 193 -9.27 16.06 20.87
CA ALA A 193 -8.16 15.78 21.77
C ALA A 193 -7.08 14.94 21.06
N GLY A 194 -5.81 15.31 21.28
CA GLY A 194 -4.66 14.58 20.74
C GLY A 194 -4.37 13.30 21.52
N LEU A 195 -4.21 12.20 20.79
CA LEU A 195 -3.74 10.91 21.28
C LEU A 195 -2.46 10.50 20.58
N VAL A 196 -1.61 9.76 21.28
CA VAL A 196 -0.48 9.04 20.70
C VAL A 196 -0.68 7.54 20.93
N LEU A 197 -0.81 6.79 19.84
CA LEU A 197 -0.83 5.32 19.88
C LEU A 197 0.60 4.80 19.76
N ARG A 198 1.04 3.92 20.67
CA ARG A 198 2.38 3.32 20.60
C ARG A 198 2.39 1.91 21.18
N VAL A 199 3.42 1.13 20.85
CA VAL A 199 3.63 -0.19 21.49
C VAL A 199 3.89 -0.01 22.99
N GLY A 200 3.20 -0.82 23.78
CA GLY A 200 3.42 -0.96 25.21
C GLY A 200 4.67 -1.77 25.51
N ARG A 201 5.43 -1.35 26.51
CA ARG A 201 6.67 -1.97 26.97
C ARG A 201 6.50 -2.44 28.41
N PRO A 202 7.30 -3.41 28.90
CA PRO A 202 7.28 -3.83 30.30
C PRO A 202 7.41 -2.68 31.31
N ALA A 203 8.12 -1.60 30.93
CA ALA A 203 8.29 -0.39 31.74
C ALA A 203 6.99 0.39 31.97
N ASP A 204 5.98 0.23 31.11
CA ASP A 204 4.67 0.91 31.23
C ASP A 204 3.75 0.25 32.28
N ALA A 205 4.25 -0.72 33.05
CA ALA A 205 3.42 -1.50 33.97
C ALA A 205 2.70 -0.65 35.01
N ASP A 206 3.36 0.38 35.57
CA ASP A 206 2.75 1.24 36.58
C ASP A 206 1.70 2.19 35.96
N ASP A 207 1.92 2.69 34.73
CA ASP A 207 0.94 3.51 34.01
C ASP A 207 -0.30 2.71 33.61
N VAL A 208 -0.11 1.46 33.14
CA VAL A 208 -1.22 0.56 32.85
C VAL A 208 -1.94 0.15 34.14
N ALA A 209 -1.23 -0.03 35.25
CA ALA A 209 -1.88 -0.26 36.55
C ALA A 209 -2.74 0.95 36.96
N ALA A 210 -2.26 2.16 36.71
CA ALA A 210 -3.00 3.40 36.98
C ALA A 210 -4.27 3.48 36.12
N LEU A 211 -4.19 3.18 34.80
CA LEU A 211 -5.36 3.05 33.92
C LEU A 211 -6.42 2.12 34.54
N HIS A 212 -6.03 0.92 34.98
CA HIS A 212 -6.96 -0.04 35.56
C HIS A 212 -7.62 0.45 36.84
N LYS A 213 -6.93 1.25 37.66
CA LYS A 213 -7.50 1.83 38.88
C LYS A 213 -8.54 2.91 38.58
N ARG A 214 -8.40 3.64 37.47
CA ARG A 214 -9.36 4.68 37.04
C ARG A 214 -10.60 4.11 36.36
N CYS A 215 -10.47 2.94 35.71
CA CYS A 215 -11.61 2.24 35.11
C CYS A 215 -12.66 1.82 36.15
N SER A 216 -13.94 1.95 35.80
CA SER A 216 -15.04 1.46 36.63
C SER A 216 -15.04 -0.08 36.70
N MET A 217 -15.69 -0.61 37.75
CA MET A 217 -15.92 -2.06 37.90
C MET A 217 -16.64 -2.64 36.68
N ARG A 218 -17.57 -1.89 36.07
CA ARG A 218 -18.29 -2.30 34.86
C ARG A 218 -17.33 -2.43 33.68
N THR A 219 -16.50 -1.41 33.45
CA THR A 219 -15.49 -1.41 32.38
C THR A 219 -14.51 -2.57 32.51
N LEU A 220 -14.02 -2.84 33.74
CA LEU A 220 -13.13 -3.97 34.00
C LEU A 220 -13.84 -5.33 33.84
N PHE A 221 -15.09 -5.44 34.29
CA PHE A 221 -15.90 -6.64 34.12
C PHE A 221 -16.15 -6.96 32.65
N THR A 222 -16.50 -5.97 31.83
CA THR A 222 -16.66 -6.15 30.38
C THR A 222 -15.35 -6.57 29.70
N ARG A 223 -14.19 -6.06 30.15
CA ARG A 223 -12.88 -6.41 29.57
C ARG A 223 -12.43 -7.84 29.91
N TYR A 224 -12.69 -8.29 31.14
CA TYR A 224 -12.08 -9.49 31.70
C TYR A 224 -13.07 -10.63 31.96
N HIS A 225 -14.36 -10.35 31.84
CA HIS A 225 -15.46 -11.27 32.19
C HIS A 225 -15.33 -11.84 33.61
N ALA A 226 -14.66 -11.10 34.49
CA ALA A 226 -14.33 -11.49 35.85
C ALA A 226 -14.28 -10.26 36.76
N GLY A 227 -14.51 -10.48 38.06
CA GLY A 227 -14.43 -9.43 39.09
C GLY A 227 -13.00 -8.99 39.38
N VAL A 228 -12.42 -8.19 38.49
CA VAL A 228 -11.06 -7.65 38.64
C VAL A 228 -11.13 -6.32 39.39
N ARG A 229 -10.64 -6.28 40.63
CA ARG A 229 -10.47 -5.03 41.40
C ARG A 229 -9.04 -4.48 41.36
N THR A 230 -8.06 -5.35 41.19
CA THR A 230 -6.64 -4.99 41.11
C THR A 230 -5.93 -6.00 40.23
N VAL A 231 -5.17 -5.51 39.25
CA VAL A 231 -4.41 -6.34 38.32
C VAL A 231 -3.05 -6.66 38.96
N PRO A 232 -2.71 -7.93 39.27
CA PRO A 232 -1.42 -8.27 39.84
C PRO A 232 -0.26 -7.92 38.89
N ARG A 233 0.91 -7.52 39.40
CA ARG A 233 2.09 -7.18 38.55
C ARG A 233 2.46 -8.28 37.54
N ARG A 234 2.36 -9.56 37.93
CA ARG A 234 2.60 -10.71 37.02
C ARG A 234 1.67 -10.73 35.81
N TRP A 235 0.46 -10.18 35.94
CA TRP A 235 -0.52 -10.13 34.87
C TRP A 235 -0.29 -8.93 33.97
N LEU A 236 0.11 -7.78 34.54
CA LEU A 236 0.57 -6.60 33.78
C LEU A 236 1.75 -6.93 32.87
N HIS A 237 2.71 -7.71 33.35
CA HIS A 237 3.83 -8.16 32.52
C HIS A 237 3.35 -8.98 31.31
N ARG A 238 2.43 -9.94 31.50
CA ARG A 238 1.87 -10.71 30.37
C ARG A 238 1.02 -9.85 29.45
N LEU A 239 0.34 -8.85 30.01
CA LEU A 239 -0.44 -7.88 29.25
C LEU A 239 0.48 -7.02 28.38
N LEU A 240 1.64 -6.58 28.87
CA LEU A 240 2.58 -5.74 28.12
C LEU A 240 3.59 -6.54 27.28
N SER A 241 3.71 -7.85 27.48
CA SER A 241 4.57 -8.75 26.71
C SER A 241 3.85 -10.05 26.41
N PRO A 242 2.80 -10.01 25.56
CA PRO A 242 2.09 -11.21 25.14
C PRO A 242 3.02 -12.09 24.28
N PRO A 243 3.03 -13.42 24.48
CA PRO A 243 3.97 -14.32 23.82
C PRO A 243 3.76 -14.45 22.30
N ARG A 244 2.55 -14.17 21.80
CA ARG A 244 2.18 -14.26 20.37
C ARG A 244 1.40 -13.03 19.94
N GLY A 245 1.87 -11.84 20.25
CA GLY A 245 1.08 -10.66 19.99
C GLY A 245 1.76 -9.35 20.31
N ILE A 246 0.95 -8.31 20.32
CA ILE A 246 1.36 -6.96 20.67
C ILE A 246 0.34 -6.31 21.60
N THR A 247 0.81 -5.30 22.30
CA THR A 247 -0.02 -4.41 23.11
C THR A 247 0.24 -2.99 22.65
N VAL A 248 -0.83 -2.24 22.41
CA VAL A 248 -0.81 -0.85 21.99
C VAL A 248 -1.46 -0.01 23.07
N LEU A 249 -0.78 1.06 23.48
CA LEU A 249 -1.25 2.03 24.44
C LEU A 249 -1.73 3.27 23.70
N ALA A 250 -2.85 3.83 24.14
CA ALA A 250 -3.26 5.18 23.76
C ALA A 250 -2.88 6.15 24.88
N MET A 251 -2.03 7.11 24.54
CA MET A 251 -1.55 8.15 25.44
C MET A 251 -2.33 9.45 25.20
N ALA A 252 -2.81 10.09 26.26
CA ALA A 252 -3.24 11.48 26.24
C ALA A 252 -2.24 12.31 27.06
N GLY A 253 -1.42 13.11 26.38
CA GLY A 253 -0.24 13.70 27.02
C GLY A 253 0.69 12.61 27.55
N SER A 254 0.94 12.59 28.86
CA SER A 254 1.75 11.57 29.53
C SER A 254 0.95 10.39 30.10
N GLU A 255 -0.39 10.41 30.04
CA GLU A 255 -1.22 9.40 30.69
C GLU A 255 -1.68 8.32 29.70
N VAL A 256 -1.60 7.05 30.10
CA VAL A 256 -2.23 5.94 29.37
C VAL A 256 -3.73 5.96 29.66
N VAL A 257 -4.55 6.17 28.63
CA VAL A 257 -6.02 6.28 28.74
C VAL A 257 -6.77 5.10 28.14
N ALA A 258 -6.06 4.27 27.36
CA ALA A 258 -6.58 3.01 26.85
C ALA A 258 -5.45 2.04 26.50
N VAL A 259 -5.79 0.76 26.48
CA VAL A 259 -4.91 -0.32 26.03
C VAL A 259 -5.67 -1.24 25.09
N GLY A 260 -5.02 -1.64 24.00
CA GLY A 260 -5.50 -2.64 23.06
C GLY A 260 -4.48 -3.77 22.90
N GLN A 261 -4.96 -5.00 22.73
CA GLN A 261 -4.12 -6.17 22.50
C GLN A 261 -4.55 -6.88 21.22
N LEU A 262 -3.57 -7.42 20.52
CA LEU A 262 -3.73 -8.33 19.40
C LEU A 262 -2.89 -9.57 19.68
N ILE A 263 -3.51 -10.74 19.77
CA ILE A 263 -2.83 -11.99 20.13
C ILE A 263 -3.21 -13.08 19.13
N GLY A 264 -2.23 -13.66 18.44
CA GLY A 264 -2.43 -14.77 17.52
C GLY A 264 -3.07 -15.98 18.20
N MET A 265 -4.09 -16.53 17.56
CA MET A 265 -4.79 -17.73 18.04
C MET A 265 -4.07 -19.00 17.56
N SER A 266 -4.49 -20.16 18.07
CA SER A 266 -4.01 -21.46 17.58
C SER A 266 -4.47 -21.74 16.15
N THR A 267 -5.65 -21.24 15.78
CA THR A 267 -6.17 -21.31 14.40
C THR A 267 -5.39 -20.35 13.50
N PRO A 268 -4.76 -20.84 12.41
CA PRO A 268 -4.06 -19.98 11.46
C PRO A 268 -4.97 -18.88 10.88
N GLY A 269 -4.39 -17.72 10.61
CA GLY A 269 -5.12 -16.57 10.05
C GLY A 269 -6.02 -15.83 11.04
N LEU A 270 -6.18 -16.31 12.28
CA LEU A 270 -6.98 -15.65 13.32
C LEU A 270 -6.13 -15.02 14.42
N ALA A 271 -6.53 -13.83 14.85
CA ALA A 271 -5.98 -13.18 16.04
C ALA A 271 -7.10 -12.67 16.95
N GLU A 272 -6.92 -12.83 18.25
CA GLU A 272 -7.80 -12.25 19.25
C GLU A 272 -7.52 -10.75 19.39
N VAL A 273 -8.57 -9.93 19.41
CA VAL A 273 -8.50 -8.50 19.71
C VAL A 273 -9.24 -8.20 20.99
N SER A 274 -8.64 -7.36 21.83
CA SER A 274 -9.24 -6.92 23.08
C SER A 274 -8.89 -5.48 23.39
N LEU A 275 -9.85 -4.69 23.89
CA LEU A 275 -9.68 -3.27 24.17
C LEU A 275 -10.16 -2.94 25.59
N LEU A 276 -9.45 -2.05 26.27
CA LEU A 276 -9.86 -1.41 27.51
C LEU A 276 -9.69 0.11 27.33
N VAL A 277 -10.77 0.86 27.50
CA VAL A 277 -10.78 2.33 27.41
C VAL A 277 -11.33 2.87 28.72
N GLU A 278 -10.60 3.78 29.35
CA GLU A 278 -11.04 4.49 30.55
C GLU A 278 -12.40 5.17 30.34
N ASP A 279 -13.27 5.12 31.36
CA ASP A 279 -14.65 5.57 31.28
C ASP A 279 -14.80 6.99 30.70
N ASP A 280 -13.96 7.94 31.13
CA ASP A 280 -13.97 9.35 30.67
C ASP A 280 -13.47 9.53 29.22
N TRP A 281 -12.79 8.52 28.68
CA TRP A 281 -12.27 8.47 27.31
C TRP A 281 -13.17 7.65 26.36
N GLN A 282 -14.21 7.01 26.88
CA GLN A 282 -15.17 6.28 26.05
C GLN A 282 -16.02 7.24 25.21
N ARG A 283 -16.54 6.73 24.08
CA ARG A 283 -17.36 7.50 23.10
C ARG A 283 -16.66 8.72 22.47
N ARG A 284 -15.35 8.87 22.64
CA ARG A 284 -14.51 9.91 22.01
C ARG A 284 -13.69 9.38 20.82
N GLY A 285 -14.00 8.17 20.34
CA GLY A 285 -13.29 7.55 19.21
C GLY A 285 -11.97 6.84 19.57
N VAL A 286 -11.56 6.83 20.84
CA VAL A 286 -10.32 6.15 21.30
C VAL A 286 -10.31 4.65 20.96
N GLY A 287 -11.41 3.94 21.26
CA GLY A 287 -11.54 2.52 20.91
C GLY A 287 -11.49 2.28 19.40
N THR A 288 -12.07 3.19 18.60
CA THR A 288 -12.03 3.11 17.13
C THR A 288 -10.62 3.31 16.63
N ALA A 289 -9.88 4.29 17.15
CA ALA A 289 -8.48 4.51 16.80
C ALA A 289 -7.61 3.28 17.12
N LEU A 290 -7.76 2.70 18.31
CA LEU A 290 -7.05 1.47 18.70
C LEU A 290 -7.42 0.30 17.78
N LEU A 291 -8.70 0.05 17.54
CA LEU A 291 -9.14 -1.06 16.69
C LEU A 291 -8.64 -0.90 15.24
N SER A 292 -8.73 0.30 14.67
CA SER A 292 -8.21 0.59 13.33
C SER A 292 -6.70 0.36 13.25
N HIS A 293 -5.96 0.77 14.27
CA HIS A 293 -4.52 0.54 14.35
C HIS A 293 -4.20 -0.96 14.46
N LEU A 294 -4.82 -1.68 15.40
CA LEU A 294 -4.62 -3.13 15.57
C LEU A 294 -5.05 -3.94 14.34
N ALA A 295 -6.11 -3.56 13.63
CA ALA A 295 -6.48 -4.17 12.36
C ALA A 295 -5.45 -3.93 11.25
N SER A 296 -4.78 -2.77 11.26
CA SER A 296 -3.65 -2.52 10.36
C SER A 296 -2.47 -3.42 10.69
N VAL A 297 -2.11 -3.54 11.97
CA VAL A 297 -1.05 -4.45 12.42
C VAL A 297 -1.37 -5.89 12.06
N ALA A 298 -2.63 -6.31 12.28
CA ALA A 298 -3.05 -7.67 12.01
C ALA A 298 -2.94 -8.05 10.54
N ARG A 299 -3.32 -7.14 9.63
CA ARG A 299 -3.11 -7.31 8.19
C ARG A 299 -1.63 -7.45 7.84
N GLY A 300 -0.77 -6.59 8.39
CA GLY A 300 0.67 -6.66 8.17
C GLY A 300 1.29 -7.97 8.67
N ALA A 301 0.69 -8.58 9.68
CA ALA A 301 1.09 -9.89 10.22
C ALA A 301 0.41 -11.09 9.52
N GLY A 302 -0.40 -10.87 8.48
CA GLY A 302 -1.06 -11.93 7.71
C GLY A 302 -2.32 -12.53 8.37
N TYR A 303 -2.91 -11.87 9.37
CA TYR A 303 -4.20 -12.30 9.92
C TYR A 303 -5.36 -11.85 9.01
N GLU A 304 -6.31 -12.76 8.77
CA GLU A 304 -7.49 -12.54 7.92
C GLU A 304 -8.67 -11.99 8.72
N GLU A 305 -8.82 -12.45 9.97
CA GLU A 305 -9.94 -12.11 10.84
C GLU A 305 -9.47 -11.88 12.28
N LEU A 306 -9.96 -10.79 12.87
CA LEU A 306 -9.84 -10.50 14.29
C LEU A 306 -11.05 -11.05 15.04
N VAL A 307 -10.82 -11.64 16.20
CA VAL A 307 -11.86 -12.22 17.03
C VAL A 307 -11.91 -11.50 18.36
N GLY A 308 -13.05 -10.90 18.70
CA GLY A 308 -13.29 -10.39 20.04
C GLY A 308 -14.37 -11.19 20.74
N TRP A 309 -14.15 -11.51 22.02
CA TRP A 309 -15.13 -12.16 22.88
C TRP A 309 -15.81 -11.10 23.73
N CYS A 310 -17.12 -10.98 23.60
CA CYS A 310 -17.95 -10.00 24.32
C CYS A 310 -19.04 -10.72 25.11
N LEU A 311 -19.61 -10.06 26.12
CA LEU A 311 -20.86 -10.52 26.74
C LEU A 311 -22.03 -10.40 25.74
N PRO A 312 -23.05 -11.28 25.76
CA PRO A 312 -24.15 -11.27 24.78
C PRO A 312 -24.92 -9.95 24.64
N ALA A 313 -24.94 -9.12 25.68
CA ALA A 313 -25.60 -7.80 25.68
C ALA A 313 -24.67 -6.64 25.26
N GLU A 314 -23.38 -6.89 25.03
CA GLU A 314 -22.38 -5.87 24.73
C GLU A 314 -22.10 -5.79 23.22
N ASP A 315 -22.51 -4.70 22.60
CA ASP A 315 -22.31 -4.41 21.17
C ASP A 315 -21.20 -3.38 20.92
N ALA A 316 -20.44 -3.00 21.96
CA ALA A 316 -19.42 -1.96 21.89
C ALA A 316 -18.35 -2.24 20.82
N LEU A 317 -17.85 -3.47 20.74
CA LEU A 317 -16.85 -3.85 19.74
C LEU A 317 -17.41 -3.79 18.32
N THR A 318 -18.64 -4.26 18.10
CA THR A 318 -19.33 -4.18 16.80
C THR A 318 -19.48 -2.74 16.34
N ARG A 319 -19.96 -1.85 17.22
CA ARG A 319 -20.09 -0.41 16.87
C ARG A 319 -18.73 0.25 16.63
N THR A 320 -17.70 -0.17 17.36
CA THR A 320 -16.33 0.32 17.18
C THR A 320 -15.77 -0.11 15.82
N ALA A 321 -16.00 -1.36 15.41
CA ALA A 321 -15.63 -1.90 14.11
C ALA A 321 -16.36 -1.19 12.96
N ALA A 322 -17.68 -0.98 13.09
CA ALA A 322 -18.46 -0.24 12.10
C ALA A 322 -17.92 1.18 11.89
N ARG A 323 -17.60 1.91 12.98
CA ARG A 323 -16.97 3.24 12.90
C ARG A 323 -15.56 3.22 12.32
N ALA A 324 -14.84 2.10 12.45
CA ALA A 324 -13.53 1.88 11.84
C ALA A 324 -13.62 1.51 10.35
N GLY A 325 -14.82 1.35 9.78
CA GLY A 325 -15.02 0.87 8.41
C GLY A 325 -14.70 -0.63 8.25
N LEU A 326 -14.82 -1.41 9.32
CA LEU A 326 -14.56 -2.84 9.35
C LEU A 326 -15.87 -3.62 9.43
N SER A 327 -16.02 -4.61 8.55
CA SER A 327 -17.19 -5.50 8.54
C SER A 327 -17.09 -6.55 9.65
N THR A 328 -18.22 -6.84 10.32
CA THR A 328 -18.27 -7.82 11.40
C THR A 328 -19.28 -8.94 11.14
N ARG A 329 -18.97 -10.15 11.60
CA ARG A 329 -19.92 -11.25 11.80
C ARG A 329 -20.02 -11.55 13.29
N GLN A 330 -21.22 -11.95 13.73
CA GLN A 330 -21.49 -12.26 15.13
C GLN A 330 -21.99 -13.70 15.25
N ARG A 331 -21.55 -14.39 16.31
CA ARG A 331 -22.05 -15.71 16.68
C ARG A 331 -21.98 -15.88 18.18
N VAL A 332 -22.96 -16.56 18.78
CA VAL A 332 -22.89 -16.93 20.20
C VAL A 332 -22.17 -18.28 20.31
N GLU A 333 -21.12 -18.33 21.13
CA GLU A 333 -20.28 -19.50 21.38
C GLU A 333 -19.95 -19.52 22.88
N ASP A 334 -20.20 -20.65 23.55
CA ASP A 334 -19.94 -20.87 24.99
C ASP A 334 -20.49 -19.76 25.92
N GLY A 335 -21.67 -19.22 25.57
CA GLY A 335 -22.32 -18.16 26.34
C GLY A 335 -21.74 -16.76 26.14
N LEU A 336 -20.74 -16.60 25.26
CA LEU A 336 -20.16 -15.32 24.85
C LEU A 336 -20.54 -14.99 23.40
N LEU A 337 -20.54 -13.70 23.09
CA LEU A 337 -20.67 -13.20 21.73
C LEU A 337 -19.29 -13.15 21.08
N ARG A 338 -19.04 -14.04 20.12
CA ARG A 338 -17.89 -14.00 19.22
C ARG A 338 -18.13 -12.97 18.13
N VAL A 339 -17.34 -11.90 18.13
CA VAL A 339 -17.36 -10.87 17.09
C VAL A 339 -16.14 -11.07 16.19
N ALA A 340 -16.39 -11.56 14.99
CA ALA A 340 -15.42 -11.71 13.92
C ALA A 340 -15.34 -10.42 13.11
N VAL A 341 -14.24 -9.70 13.17
CA VAL A 341 -13.97 -8.47 12.42
C VAL A 341 -13.03 -8.80 11.27
N SER A 342 -13.41 -8.50 10.02
CA SER A 342 -12.50 -8.71 8.89
C SER A 342 -11.30 -7.77 9.02
N ALA A 343 -10.08 -8.32 8.97
CA ALA A 343 -8.87 -7.51 8.94
C ALA A 343 -8.76 -6.72 7.63
N ILE A 344 -9.33 -7.26 6.54
CA ILE A 344 -9.42 -6.63 5.22
C ILE A 344 -10.51 -5.56 5.26
N ARG A 345 -10.15 -4.30 4.97
CA ARG A 345 -11.15 -3.25 4.80
C ARG A 345 -12.04 -3.63 3.62
N THR A 346 -13.35 -3.65 3.84
CA THR A 346 -14.30 -3.75 2.75
C THR A 346 -14.19 -2.46 1.93
N GLY A 347 -13.43 -2.51 0.83
CA GLY A 347 -13.63 -1.55 -0.24
C GLY A 347 -15.07 -1.70 -0.70
N SER A 348 -15.83 -0.62 -0.69
CA SER A 348 -17.11 -0.58 -1.39
C SER A 348 -16.82 -0.77 -2.87
N VAL A 349 -16.79 -2.03 -3.32
CA VAL A 349 -16.93 -2.35 -4.73
C VAL A 349 -18.42 -2.24 -4.97
N ALA A 350 -18.87 -1.04 -5.35
CA ALA A 350 -20.15 -0.90 -6.00
C ALA A 350 -20.11 -1.83 -7.22
N ARG A 351 -20.86 -2.93 -7.16
CA ARG A 351 -21.12 -3.77 -8.33
C ARG A 351 -21.83 -2.87 -9.33
N VAL A 352 -21.10 -2.40 -10.34
CA VAL A 352 -21.72 -1.87 -11.55
C VAL A 352 -22.37 -3.07 -12.22
N SER A 353 -23.67 -3.24 -11.98
CA SER A 353 -24.52 -4.12 -12.76
C SER A 353 -24.47 -3.62 -14.20
N ALA A 354 -23.86 -4.41 -15.09
CA ALA A 354 -23.96 -4.20 -16.51
C ALA A 354 -25.43 -4.32 -16.92
N SER A 355 -26.09 -3.18 -17.13
CA SER A 355 -27.34 -3.12 -17.87
C SER A 355 -26.99 -3.38 -19.33
N THR A 356 -27.26 -4.59 -19.80
CA THR A 356 -27.37 -4.90 -21.23
C THR A 356 -28.45 -4.00 -21.80
N ASN A 357 -28.05 -2.91 -22.45
CA ASN A 357 -28.98 -2.12 -23.24
C ASN A 357 -28.90 -2.58 -24.69
N ASP A 358 -30.03 -3.14 -25.10
CA ASP A 358 -30.38 -3.68 -26.40
C ASP A 358 -30.36 -2.53 -27.43
N PHE A 359 -29.32 -2.46 -28.27
CA PHE A 359 -29.35 -1.61 -29.46
C PHE A 359 -30.05 -2.37 -30.60
N LYS A 360 -31.38 -2.23 -30.63
CA LYS A 360 -32.18 -2.43 -31.86
C LYS A 360 -32.46 -1.09 -32.51
N ARG A 361 -31.71 -0.78 -33.57
CA ARG A 361 -32.18 -0.40 -34.93
C ARG A 361 -31.11 0.39 -35.67
#